data_AF-A0A7V3PS16-F1
#
_entry.id   AF-A0A7V3PS16-F1
#
_cell.length_a   1.000
_cell.length_b   1.000
_cell.length_c   1.000
_cell.angle_alpha   90.00
_cell.angle_beta   90.00
_cell.angle_gamma   90.00
#
_symmetry.space_group_name_H-M   'P 1'
#
loop_
_entity.id
_entity.type
_entity.pdbx_description
1 polymer ?
#
loop_
_entity_poly.entity_id
_entity_poly.type
_entity_poly.pdbx_seq_one_letter_code
_entity_poly.pdbx_strand_id
1 'polypeptide(L)' 'PSPEGILQACGELGVEPARVLFVGDSRFDEQAARAAGVGLVLVRETERLDDVLRVTLGDPPVHGGPGKRVGRSGR' A
#
# COMPACT_ATOMS: atom_id res chain seq x y z
N PRO A 1 5.97 16.22 -11.74
CA PRO A 1 6.86 15.05 -11.61
C PRO A 1 6.39 13.93 -12.54
N SER A 2 7.30 13.14 -13.11
CA SER A 2 6.91 12.03 -14.00
C SER A 2 6.28 10.88 -13.20
N PRO A 3 5.16 10.27 -13.66
CA PRO A 3 4.56 9.09 -13.02
C PRO A 3 5.32 7.78 -13.33
N GLU A 4 6.32 7.80 -14.20
CA GLU A 4 6.96 6.61 -14.76
C GLU A 4 7.50 5.65 -13.70
N GLY A 5 8.12 6.16 -12.62
CA GLY A 5 8.65 5.30 -11.56
C GLY A 5 7.57 4.50 -10.85
N ILE A 6 6.41 5.12 -10.58
CA ILE A 6 5.27 4.46 -9.94
C ILE A 6 4.66 3.43 -10.89
N LEU A 7 4.49 3.79 -12.16
CA LEU A 7 3.91 2.89 -13.16
C LEU A 7 4.82 1.70 -13.46
N GLN A 8 6.14 1.90 -13.50
CA GLN A 8 7.12 0.84 -13.63
C GLN A 8 7.02 -0.13 -12.45
N ALA A 9 6.99 0.38 -11.21
CA ALA A 9 6.83 -0.45 -10.02
C ALA A 9 5.51 -1.25 -10.05
N CYS A 10 4.41 -0.65 -10.49
CA CYS A 10 3.13 -1.36 -10.66
C CYS A 10 3.27 -2.52 -11.67
N GLY A 11 3.95 -2.28 -12.79
CA GLY A 11 4.21 -3.30 -13.81
C GLY A 11 5.08 -4.45 -13.31
N GLU A 12 6.16 -4.13 -12.59
CA GLU A 12 7.05 -5.14 -11.99
C GLU A 12 6.36 -5.99 -10.92
N LEU A 13 5.43 -5.40 -10.15
CA LEU A 13 4.64 -6.07 -9.13
C LEU A 13 3.38 -6.77 -9.69
N GLY A 14 3.03 -6.54 -10.96
CA GLY A 14 1.84 -7.10 -11.59
C GLY A 14 0.53 -6.62 -10.95
N VAL A 15 0.50 -5.39 -10.46
CA VAL A 15 -0.68 -4.80 -9.79
C VAL A 15 -1.24 -3.64 -10.61
N GLU A 16 -2.57 -3.54 -10.64
CA GLU A 16 -3.26 -2.40 -11.25
C GLU A 16 -3.00 -1.13 -10.43
N PRO A 17 -2.61 0.01 -11.04
CA PRO A 17 -2.36 1.26 -10.31
C PRO A 17 -3.53 1.69 -9.40
N ALA A 18 -4.77 1.50 -9.85
CA ALA A 18 -5.96 1.81 -9.06
C ALA A 18 -6.11 0.97 -7.77
N ARG A 19 -5.32 -0.10 -7.60
CA ARG A 19 -5.27 -0.95 -6.40
C ARG A 19 -4.01 -0.72 -5.55
N VAL A 20 -3.18 0.25 -5.91
CA VAL A 20 -1.94 0.58 -5.22
C VAL A 20 -2.16 1.76 -4.27
N LEU A 21 -1.57 1.66 -3.08
CA LEU A 21 -1.37 2.78 -2.18
C LEU A 21 0.11 3.16 -2.20
N PHE A 22 0.43 4.33 -2.74
CA PHE A 22 1.76 4.91 -2.73
C PHE A 22 1.97 5.72 -1.46
N VAL A 23 3.14 5.59 -0.84
CA VAL A 23 3.51 6.32 0.38
C VAL A 23 4.63 7.30 0.03
N GLY A 24 4.40 8.58 0.29
CA GLY A 24 5.39 9.65 0.07
C GLY A 24 5.35 10.69 1.19
N ASP A 25 6.21 11.70 1.12
CA ASP A 25 6.36 12.72 2.16
C ASP A 25 6.24 14.16 1.61
N SER A 26 6.22 14.32 0.28
CA SER A 26 6.31 15.61 -0.37
C SER A 26 5.12 15.92 -1.30
N ARG A 27 4.99 17.19 -1.68
CA ARG A 27 4.05 17.62 -2.73
C ARG A 27 4.35 17.02 -4.10
N PHE A 28 5.57 16.53 -4.32
CA PHE A 28 5.97 15.94 -5.58
C PHE A 28 5.46 14.51 -5.69
N ASP A 29 5.44 13.78 -4.57
CA ASP A 29 4.82 12.46 -4.44
C ASP A 29 3.33 12.52 -4.73
N GLU A 30 2.66 13.56 -4.22
CA GLU A 30 1.24 13.78 -4.50
C GLU A 30 0.96 13.94 -6.00
N GLN A 31 1.77 14.77 -6.67
CA GLN A 31 1.61 15.00 -8.10
C GLN A 31 1.92 13.74 -8.93
N ALA A 32 2.95 12.99 -8.54
CA ALA A 32 3.31 11.74 -9.19
C ALA A 32 2.23 10.67 -9.01
N ALA A 33 1.74 10.48 -7.79
CA ALA A 33 0.69 9.52 -7.46
C ALA A 33 -0.61 9.82 -8.21
N ARG A 34 -1.01 11.09 -8.24
CA ARG A 34 -2.20 11.53 -8.99
C ARG A 34 -2.03 11.29 -10.49
N ALA A 35 -0.85 11.56 -11.05
CA ALA A 35 -0.57 11.30 -12.46
C ALA A 35 -0.51 9.80 -12.79
N ALA A 36 -0.10 8.95 -11.83
CA ALA A 36 -0.04 7.50 -11.98
C ALA A 36 -1.40 6.81 -11.72
N GLY A 37 -2.40 7.50 -11.18
CA GLY A 37 -3.71 6.94 -10.87
C GLY A 37 -3.72 5.99 -9.68
N VAL A 38 -2.79 6.16 -8.74
CA VAL A 38 -2.69 5.38 -7.50
C VAL A 38 -3.29 6.14 -6.31
N GLY A 39 -3.67 5.43 -5.26
CA GLY A 39 -3.93 6.05 -3.96
C GLY A 39 -2.65 6.60 -3.34
N LEU A 40 -2.75 7.61 -2.47
CA LEU A 40 -1.61 8.24 -1.82
C LEU A 40 -1.82 8.34 -0.31
N VAL A 41 -0.76 8.04 0.44
CA VAL A 41 -0.58 8.45 1.83
C VAL A 41 0.62 9.38 1.92
N LEU A 42 0.42 10.55 2.51
CA LEU A 42 1.50 11.46 2.87
C LEU A 42 1.86 11.26 4.33
N VAL A 43 3.13 10.98 4.61
CA VAL A 43 3.67 10.89 5.97
C VAL A 43 4.56 12.09 6.22
N ARG A 44 4.28 12.83 7.30
CA ARG A 44 5.14 13.95 7.72
C ARG A 44 6.19 13.47 8.73
N GLU A 45 7.26 14.25 8.90
CA GLU A 45 8.43 13.89 9.72
C GLU A 45 8.09 13.45 11.16
N THR A 46 6.98 13.91 11.72
CA THR A 46 6.55 13.59 13.08
C THR A 46 5.55 12.43 13.18
N GLU A 47 5.14 11.87 12.04
CA GLU A 47 4.09 10.84 11.98
C GLU A 47 4.72 9.45 11.77
N ARG A 48 4.18 8.45 12.46
CA ARG A 48 4.55 7.05 12.21
C ARG A 48 3.70 6.51 11.07
N LEU A 49 4.33 5.96 10.05
CA LEU A 49 3.64 5.34 8.92
C LEU A 49 2.58 4.31 9.36
N ASP A 50 2.88 3.47 10.35
CA ASP A 50 1.93 2.46 10.85
C ASP A 50 0.62 3.09 11.37
N ASP A 51 0.70 4.25 12.01
CA ASP A 51 -0.48 4.93 12.57
C ASP A 51 -1.31 5.58 11.46
N VAL A 52 -0.63 6.17 10.46
CA VAL A 52 -1.30 6.76 9.28
C VAL A 52 -1.99 5.68 8.44
N LEU A 53 -1.34 4.54 8.26
CA LEU A 53 -1.92 3.41 7.53
C LEU A 53 -3.14 2.83 8.24
N ARG A 54 -3.12 2.71 9.57
CA ARG A 54 -4.28 2.26 10.35
C ARG A 54 -5.50 3.16 10.16
N VAL A 55 -5.31 4.47 10.16
CA VAL A 55 -6.41 5.43 9.94
C VAL A 55 -6.92 5.34 8.50
N THR A 56 -6.02 5.17 7.53
CA THR A 56 -6.35 5.23 6.09
C THR A 56 -6.97 3.93 5.58
N LEU A 57 -6.44 2.78 6.00
CA LEU A 57 -6.83 1.45 5.50
C LEU A 57 -7.62 0.62 6.53
N GLY A 58 -7.73 1.08 7.78
CA GLY A 58 -8.11 0.25 8.92
C GLY A 58 -6.93 -0.59 9.42
N ASP A 59 -7.16 -1.43 10.44
CA ASP A 59 -6.14 -2.38 10.88
C ASP A 59 -5.72 -3.27 9.69
N PRO A 60 -4.42 -3.35 9.37
CA PRO A 60 -3.98 -4.18 8.26
C PRO A 60 -4.37 -5.64 8.58
N PRO A 61 -4.85 -6.41 7.59
CA PRO A 61 -5.06 -7.83 7.80
C PRO A 61 -3.73 -8.42 8.25
N VAL A 62 -3.73 -9.00 9.46
CA VAL A 62 -2.60 -9.80 9.92
C VAL A 62 -2.39 -10.87 8.86
N HIS A 63 -1.28 -10.76 8.12
CA HIS A 63 -0.91 -11.78 7.15
C HIS A 63 -0.54 -13.03 7.96
N GLY A 64 -1.54 -13.88 8.21
CA GLY A 64 -1.32 -15.20 8.75
C GLY A 64 -0.39 -15.93 7.78
N GLY A 65 0.83 -16.23 8.24
CA GLY A 65 1.77 -17.06 7.49
C GLY A 65 1.12 -18.40 7.06
N PRO A 66 1.75 -19.13 6.13
CA PRO A 66 1.13 -20.24 5.42
C PRO A 66 0.51 -21.26 6.38
N GLY A 67 -0.71 -21.68 6.03
CA GLY A 67 -1.71 -22.25 6.92
C GLY A 67 -1.26 -23.39 7.83
N LYS A 68 -1.66 -23.29 9.09
CA LYS A 68 -1.93 -24.48 9.90
C LYS A 68 -3.35 -24.90 9.53
N ARG A 69 -3.48 -25.86 8.60
CA ARG A 69 -4.73 -26.60 8.45
C ARG A 69 -5.01 -27.28 9.79
N VAL A 70 -5.88 -26.71 10.61
CA VAL A 70 -6.53 -27.45 11.69
C VAL A 70 -7.41 -28.48 11.00
N GLY A 71 -6.90 -29.71 10.90
CA GLY A 71 -7.68 -30.84 10.44
C GLY A 71 -8.88 -30.99 11.35
N ARG A 72 -10.09 -30.97 10.76
CA ARG A 72 -11.27 -31.53 11.41
C ARG A 72 -11.01 -33.03 11.61
N SER A 73 -10.57 -33.39 12.81
CA SER A 73 -10.68 -34.76 13.31
C SER A 73 -11.99 -34.85 14.06
N GLY A 74 -13.06 -35.20 13.34
CA GLY A 74 -14.23 -35.78 13.96
C GLY A 74 -13.94 -37.23 14.35
N ARG A 75 -14.19 -37.56 15.61
CA ARG A 75 -14.77 -38.83 16.10
C ARG A 75 -15.08 -38.67 17.58
#